data_AF-A0A918QDG3-F1
#
_entry.id   AF-A0A918QDG3-F1
#
_cell.length_a   1.000
_cell.length_b   1.000
_cell.length_c   1.000
_cell.angle_alpha   90.00
_cell.angle_beta   90.00
_cell.angle_gamma   90.00
#
_symmetry.space_group_name_H-M   'P 1'
#
loop_
_entity.id
_entity.type
_entity.pdbx_description
1 polymer ?
#
loop_
_entity_poly.entity_id
_entity_poly.type
_entity_poly.pdbx_seq_one_letter_code
_entity_poly.pdbx_strand_id
1 'polypeptide(L)'
;MKSLRIDARGATLEPTDSSQRGAAMNKASRRGTDKTANSSTTTHREIPTTMCQHQPPCPTAESADRESARLVAHHPEQGWSLLCNGVLLFEDTGELLPDGQIIAPHRPLGADQVMTAA
;
A
#
# COMPACT_ATOMS: atom_id res chain seq x y z
N MET A 1 12.75 -75.11 -10.70
CA MET A 1 13.85 -74.54 -9.86
C MET A 1 13.31 -73.37 -9.04
N LYS A 2 13.63 -73.34 -7.73
CA LYS A 2 13.58 -72.20 -6.77
C LYS A 2 12.16 -71.69 -6.42
N SER A 3 11.51 -72.12 -5.33
CA SER A 3 11.75 -71.87 -3.89
C SER A 3 11.50 -70.43 -3.40
N LEU A 4 10.29 -70.22 -2.83
CA LEU A 4 9.93 -69.63 -1.53
C LEU A 4 10.74 -68.43 -0.97
N ARG A 5 10.05 -67.35 -0.54
CA ARG A 5 9.95 -66.87 0.88
C ARG A 5 9.09 -65.59 1.04
N ILE A 6 8.38 -65.57 2.17
CA ILE A 6 7.51 -64.58 2.83
C ILE A 6 8.46 -63.66 3.67
N ASP A 7 8.27 -62.35 3.97
CA ASP A 7 7.35 -61.75 4.98
C ASP A 7 7.54 -60.22 5.16
N ALA A 8 6.42 -59.58 5.54
CA ALA A 8 6.19 -58.57 6.61
C ALA A 8 6.87 -57.18 6.67
N ARG A 9 6.01 -56.13 6.67
CA ARG A 9 5.99 -54.87 7.49
C ARG A 9 5.06 -53.87 6.78
N GLY A 10 3.92 -53.38 7.28
CA GLY A 10 3.44 -53.15 8.65
C GLY A 10 3.29 -51.64 8.86
N ALA A 11 2.06 -51.11 8.91
CA ALA A 11 1.66 -49.94 9.73
C ALA A 11 0.16 -49.59 9.51
N THR A 12 -0.61 -49.95 10.53
CA THR A 12 -1.95 -49.51 10.90
C THR A 12 -2.19 -48.00 10.81
N LEU A 13 -3.37 -47.59 10.35
CA LEU A 13 -3.97 -46.29 10.68
C LEU A 13 -5.44 -46.50 11.09
N GLU A 14 -5.69 -46.45 12.40
CA GLU A 14 -7.00 -46.25 13.01
C GLU A 14 -6.90 -44.96 13.82
N PRO A 15 -7.83 -44.01 13.66
CA PRO A 15 -8.14 -43.06 14.72
C PRO A 15 -9.58 -43.22 15.17
N THR A 16 -9.76 -43.82 16.35
CA THR A 16 -10.94 -43.59 17.19
C THR A 16 -10.52 -42.60 18.27
N ASP A 17 -11.22 -41.46 18.41
CA ASP A 17 -11.68 -41.01 19.73
C ASP A 17 -12.75 -39.93 19.60
N SER A 18 -13.92 -40.25 20.14
CA SER A 18 -14.97 -39.32 20.51
C SER A 18 -14.71 -38.87 21.94
N SER A 19 -14.64 -37.57 22.26
CA SER A 19 -15.15 -37.13 23.56
C SER A 19 -15.45 -35.63 23.66
N GLN A 20 -16.73 -35.41 23.91
CA GLN A 20 -17.46 -34.22 24.34
C GLN A 20 -17.12 -33.81 25.79
N ARG A 21 -17.21 -32.51 26.12
CA ARG A 21 -17.46 -31.84 27.43
C ARG A 21 -17.08 -30.34 27.24
N GLY A 22 -17.85 -29.30 27.52
CA GLY A 22 -19.00 -29.14 28.42
C GLY A 22 -18.60 -28.30 29.66
N ALA A 23 -18.68 -26.96 29.60
CA ALA A 23 -18.84 -26.00 30.71
C ALA A 23 -18.95 -24.57 30.10
N ALA A 24 -20.06 -23.82 30.15
CA ALA A 24 -20.88 -23.28 31.25
C ALA A 24 -20.42 -21.89 31.77
N MET A 25 -21.37 -20.94 31.70
CA MET A 25 -21.60 -19.74 32.56
C MET A 25 -20.80 -18.46 32.21
N ASN A 26 -21.46 -17.40 31.72
CA ASN A 26 -22.09 -16.25 32.45
C ASN A 26 -21.02 -15.18 32.79
N LYS A 27 -21.22 -13.86 32.88
CA LYS A 27 -22.32 -12.90 32.72
C LYS A 27 -21.65 -11.51 32.87
N ALA A 28 -22.36 -10.47 32.41
CA ALA A 28 -22.26 -9.06 32.86
C ALA A 28 -21.00 -8.26 32.42
N SER A 29 -21.09 -7.17 31.65
CA SER A 29 -21.87 -5.92 31.78
C SER A 29 -21.04 -4.76 32.34
N ARG A 30 -20.60 -3.92 31.37
CA ARG A 30 -20.59 -2.44 31.35
C ARG A 30 -19.33 -1.66 31.76
N ARG A 31 -19.11 -0.66 30.88
CA ARG A 31 -18.40 0.62 31.00
C ARG A 31 -16.88 0.62 30.82
N GLY A 32 -16.49 0.66 29.55
CA GLY A 32 -15.42 1.55 29.09
C GLY A 32 -16.02 2.50 28.06
N THR A 33 -16.14 3.77 28.40
CA THR A 33 -16.39 4.84 27.43
C THR A 33 -15.09 5.09 26.71
N ASP A 34 -14.90 4.46 25.55
CA ASP A 34 -13.88 4.90 24.61
C ASP A 34 -14.58 5.58 23.44
N LYS A 35 -14.14 6.80 23.14
CA LYS A 35 -14.59 7.58 22.00
C LYS A 35 -14.07 6.90 20.73
N THR A 36 -14.73 5.83 20.31
CA THR A 36 -14.51 5.22 19.01
C THR A 36 -15.25 6.06 17.97
N ALA A 37 -14.52 6.93 17.30
CA ALA A 37 -14.90 7.40 15.98
C ALA A 37 -13.65 7.47 15.11
N ASN A 38 -13.57 6.49 14.21
CA ASN A 38 -12.90 6.56 12.93
C ASN A 38 -11.36 6.46 12.93
N SER A 39 -10.82 5.27 13.26
CA SER A 39 -9.66 4.80 12.52
C SER A 39 -10.16 4.33 11.16
N SER A 40 -9.98 5.16 10.14
CA SER A 40 -10.09 4.77 8.74
C SER A 40 -9.11 3.61 8.51
N THR A 41 -9.59 2.38 8.64
CA THR A 41 -8.97 1.21 8.02
C THR A 41 -9.15 1.32 6.52
N THR A 42 -8.49 2.32 5.92
CA THR A 42 -8.21 2.27 4.49
C THR A 42 -7.30 1.07 4.32
N THR A 43 -7.73 0.11 3.51
CA THR A 43 -6.83 -0.89 2.91
C THR A 43 -5.84 -0.13 2.03
N HIS A 44 -4.93 0.61 2.65
CA HIS A 44 -3.74 1.10 2.02
C HIS A 44 -3.03 -0.18 1.63
N ARG A 45 -3.08 -0.54 0.33
CA ARG A 45 -1.96 -1.26 -0.25
C ARG A 45 -0.78 -0.41 0.18
N GLU A 46 -0.04 -0.84 1.19
CA GLU A 46 1.27 -0.30 1.50
C GLU A 46 2.05 -0.42 0.19
N ILE A 47 2.01 0.65 -0.59
CA ILE A 47 3.08 0.97 -1.49
C ILE A 47 4.20 1.26 -0.49
N PRO A 48 5.16 0.34 -0.31
CA PRO A 48 6.25 0.63 0.59
C PRO A 48 6.88 1.92 0.06
N THR A 49 6.81 2.98 0.85
CA THR A 49 7.67 4.15 0.69
C THR A 49 9.07 3.67 1.05
N THR A 50 9.65 2.84 0.20
CA THR A 50 11.00 2.34 0.34
C THR A 50 11.88 3.57 0.39
N MET A 51 12.44 3.84 1.56
CA MET A 51 13.43 4.88 1.76
C MET A 51 14.52 4.65 0.73
N CYS A 52 14.52 5.47 -0.30
CA CYS A 52 15.44 5.31 -1.41
C CYS A 52 16.88 5.47 -0.89
N GLN A 53 17.79 4.59 -1.34
CA GLN A 53 19.18 4.55 -0.87
C GLN A 53 20.07 5.59 -1.58
N HIS A 54 19.50 6.72 -1.98
CA HIS A 54 20.21 7.77 -2.69
C HIS A 54 21.10 8.58 -1.73
N GLN A 55 22.27 8.98 -2.21
CA GLN A 55 23.17 9.90 -1.52
C GLN A 55 23.44 11.10 -2.46
N PRO A 56 23.09 12.34 -2.08
CA PRO A 56 22.38 12.73 -0.85
C PRO A 56 20.98 12.11 -0.74
N PRO A 57 20.43 12.00 0.49
CA PRO A 57 19.07 11.49 0.68
C PRO A 57 18.08 12.35 -0.08
N CYS A 58 17.09 11.70 -0.72
CA CYS A 58 16.06 12.44 -1.43
C CYS A 58 15.13 13.17 -0.45
N PRO A 59 14.60 14.34 -0.86
CA PRO A 59 13.59 15.03 -0.08
C PRO A 59 12.33 14.18 0.06
N THR A 60 11.62 14.38 1.17
CA THR A 60 10.30 13.77 1.37
C THR A 60 9.29 14.32 0.37
N ALA A 61 8.23 13.57 0.11
CA ALA A 61 7.16 14.03 -0.78
C ALA A 61 6.49 15.31 -0.28
N GLU A 62 6.40 15.52 1.03
CA GLU A 62 5.79 16.73 1.61
C GLU A 62 6.69 17.98 1.55
N SER A 63 7.99 17.81 1.29
CA SER A 63 8.95 18.93 1.25
C SER A 63 8.69 19.86 0.06
N ALA A 64 9.06 21.14 0.18
CA ALA A 64 8.95 22.10 -0.91
C ALA A 64 9.82 21.68 -2.12
N ASP A 65 10.97 21.06 -1.86
CA ASP A 65 11.91 20.61 -2.87
C ASP A 65 11.61 19.18 -3.38
N ARG A 66 10.38 18.67 -3.22
CA ARG A 66 10.00 17.27 -3.54
C ARG A 66 10.33 16.85 -4.97
N GLU A 67 10.27 17.79 -5.92
CA GLU A 67 10.59 17.59 -7.35
C GLU A 67 12.06 17.27 -7.59
N SER A 68 12.95 17.57 -6.63
CA SER A 68 14.39 17.28 -6.69
C SER A 68 14.71 15.80 -6.40
N ALA A 69 13.72 14.98 -6.04
CA ALA A 69 13.89 13.55 -5.88
C ALA A 69 14.25 12.85 -7.21
N ARG A 70 14.86 11.67 -7.14
CA ARG A 70 15.35 10.97 -8.34
C ARG A 70 14.21 10.35 -9.13
N LEU A 71 14.21 10.54 -10.45
CA LEU A 71 13.33 9.83 -11.38
C LEU A 71 13.52 8.31 -11.31
N VAL A 72 12.41 7.58 -11.17
CA VAL A 72 12.35 6.11 -11.25
C VAL A 72 11.59 5.62 -12.48
N ALA A 73 10.68 6.43 -13.00
CA ALA A 73 10.03 6.19 -14.29
C ALA A 73 9.79 7.52 -15.00
N HIS A 74 9.91 7.51 -16.33
CA HIS A 74 9.71 8.67 -17.17
C HIS A 74 8.89 8.24 -18.38
N HIS A 75 7.70 8.82 -18.54
CA HIS A 75 6.73 8.48 -19.57
C HIS A 75 6.21 9.74 -20.25
N PRO A 76 7.04 10.39 -21.10
CA PRO A 76 6.65 11.61 -21.81
C PRO A 76 5.45 11.39 -22.73
N GLU A 77 5.28 10.19 -23.29
CA GLU A 77 4.13 9.85 -24.14
C GLU A 77 2.79 9.86 -23.38
N GLN A 78 2.85 9.77 -22.04
CA GLN A 78 1.68 9.83 -21.16
C GLN A 78 1.65 11.12 -20.32
N GLY A 79 2.66 11.97 -20.45
CA GLY A 79 2.75 13.25 -19.76
C GLY A 79 3.09 13.19 -18.28
N TRP A 80 3.77 12.13 -17.82
CA TRP A 80 4.12 11.99 -16.40
C TRP A 80 5.49 11.35 -16.14
N SER A 81 5.98 11.59 -14.94
CA SER A 81 7.21 11.02 -14.39
C SER A 81 7.00 10.62 -12.93
N LEU A 82 7.50 9.45 -12.54
CA LEU A 82 7.46 8.99 -11.15
C LEU A 82 8.82 9.23 -10.48
N LEU A 83 8.80 9.84 -9.31
CA LEU A 83 9.95 10.08 -8.46
C LEU A 83 10.07 9.01 -7.37
N CYS A 84 11.28 8.78 -6.88
CA CYS A 84 11.56 7.73 -5.88
C CYS A 84 10.91 7.98 -4.51
N ASN A 85 10.51 9.22 -4.22
CA ASN A 85 9.73 9.59 -3.03
C ASN A 85 8.22 9.36 -3.21
N GLY A 86 7.79 8.80 -4.34
CA GLY A 86 6.40 8.49 -4.64
C GLY A 86 5.60 9.63 -5.27
N VAL A 87 6.24 10.76 -5.56
CA VAL A 87 5.59 11.89 -6.25
C VAL A 87 5.46 11.58 -7.75
N LEU A 88 4.26 11.75 -8.30
CA LEU A 88 4.01 11.79 -9.74
C LEU A 88 4.06 13.25 -10.22
N LEU A 89 5.05 13.57 -11.03
CA LEU A 89 5.22 14.86 -11.67
C LEU A 89 4.58 14.82 -13.07
N PHE A 90 3.67 15.75 -13.36
CA PHE A 90 3.05 15.92 -14.66
C PHE A 90 3.82 16.95 -15.49
N GLU A 91 3.70 16.87 -16.82
CA GLU A 91 4.36 17.80 -17.75
C GLU A 91 3.94 19.26 -17.58
N ASP A 92 2.75 19.52 -17.03
CA ASP A 92 2.26 20.87 -16.74
C ASP A 92 2.78 21.43 -15.41
N THR A 93 3.74 20.76 -14.77
CA THR A 93 4.23 21.08 -13.41
C THR A 93 3.20 20.76 -12.31
N GLY A 94 2.11 20.07 -12.64
CA GLY A 94 1.24 19.48 -11.63
C GLY A 94 1.94 18.35 -10.88
N GLU A 95 1.55 18.11 -9.63
CA GLU A 95 2.08 16.99 -8.84
C GLU A 95 0.95 16.20 -8.17
N LEU A 96 1.11 14.88 -8.10
CA LEU A 96 0.29 14.00 -7.27
C LEU A 96 1.20 13.37 -6.20
N LEU A 97 0.92 13.71 -4.95
CA LEU A 97 1.60 13.20 -3.77
C LEU A 97 1.19 11.75 -3.49
N PRO A 98 2.03 10.96 -2.78
CA PRO A 98 1.74 9.56 -2.47
C PRO A 98 0.52 9.36 -1.56
N ASP A 99 0.09 10.40 -0.84
CA ASP A 99 -1.14 10.41 -0.04
C ASP A 99 -2.40 10.74 -0.85
N GLY A 100 -2.24 11.02 -2.15
CA GLY A 100 -3.31 11.38 -3.07
C GLY A 100 -3.62 12.88 -3.13
N GLN A 101 -2.87 13.74 -2.44
CA GLN A 101 -3.02 15.18 -2.58
C GLN A 101 -2.54 15.67 -3.96
N ILE A 102 -3.32 16.57 -4.56
CA ILE A 102 -3.02 17.17 -5.87
C ILE A 102 -2.45 18.57 -5.64
N ILE A 103 -1.27 18.83 -6.19
CA ILE A 103 -0.67 20.16 -6.29
C ILE A 103 -0.93 20.66 -7.72
N ALA A 104 -1.61 21.79 -7.81
CA ALA A 104 -1.98 22.36 -9.09
C ALA A 104 -0.74 22.84 -9.86
N PRO A 105 -0.73 22.71 -11.19
CA PRO A 105 0.35 23.19 -12.04
C PRO A 105 0.60 24.69 -11.85
N HIS A 106 1.86 25.10 -11.91
CA HIS A 106 2.28 26.50 -11.91
C HIS A 106 1.96 27.17 -13.25
N ARG A 107 0.67 27.41 -13.53
CA ARG A 107 0.26 28.27 -14.65
C ARG A 107 0.45 29.74 -14.23
N PRO A 108 1.27 30.55 -14.93
CA PRO A 108 1.17 31.99 -14.79
C PRO A 108 -0.25 32.41 -15.21
N LEU A 109 -0.99 33.02 -14.30
CA LEU A 109 -2.28 33.66 -14.58
C LEU A 109 -2.02 34.84 -15.52
N GLY A 110 -1.99 34.60 -16.83
CA GLY A 110 -1.49 35.60 -17.77
C GLY A 110 -1.99 35.41 -19.20
N ALA A 111 -3.30 35.32 -19.41
CA ALA A 111 -3.99 35.76 -20.63
C ALA A 111 -5.53 35.55 -20.54
N ASP A 112 -6.20 36.17 -19.56
CA ASP A 112 -7.63 36.46 -19.71
C ASP A 112 -7.86 37.74 -20.56
N GLN A 113 -6.86 38.15 -21.34
CA GLN A 113 -7.08 39.05 -22.47
C GLN A 113 -7.49 38.21 -23.67
N VAL A 114 -8.68 37.61 -23.55
CA VAL A 114 -9.48 37.30 -24.72
C VAL A 114 -9.61 38.60 -25.51
N MET A 115 -9.01 38.63 -26.70
CA MET A 115 -9.30 39.70 -27.65
C MET A 115 -10.79 39.60 -27.99
N THR A 116 -11.61 40.47 -27.41
CA THR A 116 -12.90 40.82 -27.98
C THR A 116 -12.60 41.47 -29.33
N ALA A 117 -12.71 40.70 -30.40
CA ALA A 117 -12.79 41.24 -31.75
C ALA A 117 -14.12 41.99 -31.89
N ALA A 118 -14.04 43.29 -32.21
CA ALA A 118 -15.17 44.14 -32.59
C ALA A 118 -15.28 44.21 -34.12
#